data_AF-A0A1Y4GVS7-F1
#
_entry.id   AF-A0A1Y4GVS7-F1
#
_cell.length_a   1.000
_cell.length_b   1.000
_cell.length_c   1.000
_cell.angle_alpha   90.00
_cell.angle_beta   90.00
_cell.angle_gamma   90.00
#
_symmetry.space_group_name_H-M   'P 1'
#
loop_
_entity.id
_entity.type
_entity.pdbx_description
1 polymer ?
#
loop_
_entity_poly.entity_id
_entity_poly.type
_entity_poly.pdbx_seq_one_letter_code
_entity_poly.pdbx_strand_id
1 'polypeptide(L)'
;MKQMLYIALLLFSGHSVLAASYTCHTEEGELQSHIPTSGESVTQLTVTGTLDARDFAYMGDSLTNLNLIDLEGCTIAAYESRDTYLGNQARFEAHTLPAHTFLGFQKLTMVKLPKGTQVIGEAAFAGCPALTTIVWGEQLRSIGDLAFSGCPALDTPLPATLRSIGEYSFAGCTAYTELNLESAPLKSIGANAFAGCTRLAAIALPASLQTIGDRCFAGCPALTAIALPAALQSLGEGCFAYCTSLSQVDMKRILLTSIPAYAFDHCTSLTSLHTPAMTEEIGEGAFYYCTSLLDCTLPTRLREIADYAFAGCSRMEHLSFLPEGLERIGRWPFYGMRQLYSATIPSTVTYIGDHAFDSCTRLAAVMAYPTEPPALGEEVFLNVQQADCALGAPDESIELYRNAPQWQEFDIRHFSNREEIADDHTLQVYFEHEILRVKASDPMRQIALYTLDGRVVHREEGETYEWAIDTRSYTGPIFVLSIQMQSGEYRHLKVGRNR
;
A
#
# COMPACT_ATOMS: atom_id res chain seq x y z
N MET A 1 54.60 15.22 -46.35
CA MET A 1 53.54 15.70 -45.45
C MET A 1 52.51 14.60 -45.07
N LYS A 2 52.97 13.34 -44.89
CA LYS A 2 52.18 12.20 -44.36
C LYS A 2 52.96 11.34 -43.35
N GLN A 3 54.11 11.84 -42.88
CA GLN A 3 54.95 11.21 -41.83
C GLN A 3 55.09 12.08 -40.57
N MET A 4 54.50 13.28 -40.56
CA MET A 4 54.44 14.15 -39.37
C MET A 4 53.10 14.07 -38.61
N LEU A 5 52.15 13.24 -39.07
CA LEU A 5 50.88 13.01 -38.37
C LEU A 5 50.90 11.74 -37.49
N TYR A 6 51.96 10.92 -37.58
CA TYR A 6 52.11 9.71 -36.76
C TYR A 6 52.93 9.91 -35.47
N ILE A 7 53.54 11.09 -35.29
CA ILE A 7 54.27 11.47 -34.07
C ILE A 7 53.41 12.36 -33.15
N ALA A 8 52.28 12.89 -33.63
CA ALA A 8 51.32 13.66 -32.82
C ALA A 8 50.14 12.82 -32.28
N LEU A 9 50.06 11.53 -32.62
CA LEU A 9 49.03 10.59 -32.14
C LEU A 9 49.57 9.51 -31.18
N LEU A 10 50.82 9.65 -30.74
CA LEU A 10 51.46 8.83 -29.69
C LEU A 10 51.74 9.62 -28.40
N LEU A 11 51.18 10.84 -28.25
CA LEU A 11 51.26 11.66 -27.03
C LEU A 11 49.92 11.85 -26.31
N PHE A 12 48.87 11.14 -26.74
CA PHE A 12 47.77 10.76 -25.86
C PHE A 12 47.85 9.25 -25.61
N SER A 13 49.03 8.78 -25.20
CA SER A 13 49.08 7.61 -24.33
C SER A 13 48.15 7.93 -23.18
N GLY A 14 47.16 7.05 -22.95
CA GLY A 14 46.32 7.13 -21.77
C GLY A 14 47.21 7.40 -20.58
N HIS A 15 47.09 8.60 -20.01
CA HIS A 15 47.35 8.72 -18.59
C HIS A 15 46.24 7.88 -17.98
N SER A 16 46.50 6.58 -17.84
CA SER A 16 45.99 5.85 -16.71
C SER A 16 46.40 6.70 -15.53
N VAL A 17 45.51 7.59 -15.10
CA VAL A 17 45.68 8.29 -13.84
C VAL A 17 45.84 7.16 -12.85
N LEU A 18 47.06 6.97 -12.34
CA LEU A 18 47.35 5.91 -11.39
C LEU A 18 46.34 6.09 -10.26
N ALA A 19 45.48 5.09 -10.09
CA ALA A 19 44.50 5.08 -9.02
C ALA A 19 45.28 5.07 -7.72
N ALA A 20 45.36 6.21 -7.05
CA ALA A 20 46.14 6.35 -5.84
C ALA A 20 45.27 5.95 -4.64
N SER A 21 45.80 5.04 -3.83
CA SER A 21 45.31 4.77 -2.48
C SER A 21 46.11 5.63 -1.50
N TYR A 22 45.40 6.41 -0.68
CA TYR A 22 46.00 7.35 0.24
C TYR A 22 45.62 7.03 1.68
N THR A 23 46.59 7.11 2.59
CA THR A 23 46.37 6.88 4.02
C THR A 23 47.03 8.00 4.81
N CYS A 24 46.28 8.65 5.71
CA CYS A 24 46.80 9.70 6.57
C CYS A 24 46.20 9.69 7.98
N HIS A 25 46.92 10.34 8.88
CA HIS A 25 46.41 10.78 10.17
C HIS A 25 46.19 12.29 10.09
N THR A 26 45.07 12.81 10.62
CA THR A 26 44.74 14.24 10.55
C THR A 26 44.22 14.77 11.88
N GLU A 27 44.43 16.06 12.11
CA GLU A 27 43.71 16.86 13.09
C GLU A 27 42.56 17.63 12.42
N GLU A 28 41.73 18.30 13.24
CA GLU A 28 40.50 18.99 12.81
C GLU A 28 40.76 20.05 11.72
N GLY A 29 40.25 19.81 10.52
CA GLY A 29 40.32 20.73 9.37
C GLY A 29 41.65 20.71 8.61
N GLU A 30 42.52 19.74 8.87
CA GLU A 30 43.85 19.65 8.27
C GLU A 30 43.94 18.65 7.11
N LEU A 31 42.87 17.91 6.79
CA LEU A 31 42.92 16.81 5.81
C LEU A 31 43.44 17.26 4.45
N GLN A 32 43.02 18.44 3.98
CA GLN A 32 43.46 19.00 2.71
C GLN A 32 44.99 19.16 2.64
N SER A 33 45.64 19.49 3.75
CA SER A 33 47.09 19.66 3.81
C SER A 33 47.84 18.34 3.70
N HIS A 34 47.18 17.24 4.05
CA HIS A 34 47.75 15.91 3.96
C HIS A 34 47.56 15.29 2.58
N ILE A 35 46.51 15.61 1.82
CA ILE A 35 46.32 15.00 0.50
C ILE A 35 47.17 15.71 -0.56
N PRO A 36 48.08 15.00 -1.27
CA PRO A 36 48.93 15.63 -2.26
C PRO A 36 48.13 16.18 -3.44
N THR A 37 48.49 17.38 -3.89
CA THR A 37 47.89 18.08 -5.06
C THR A 37 48.44 17.58 -6.40
N SER A 38 49.20 16.48 -6.42
CA SER A 38 49.75 15.88 -7.63
C SER A 38 48.62 15.45 -8.58
N GLY A 39 48.84 15.50 -9.89
CA GLY A 39 47.84 15.17 -10.93
C GLY A 39 47.32 13.72 -10.95
N GLU A 40 47.51 12.96 -9.87
CA GLU A 40 46.92 11.64 -9.63
C GLU A 40 45.55 11.81 -8.96
N SER A 41 44.55 11.10 -9.48
CA SER A 41 43.22 11.06 -8.91
C SER A 41 43.24 10.09 -7.72
N VAL A 42 43.00 10.61 -6.52
CA VAL A 42 42.78 9.78 -5.34
C VAL A 42 41.51 8.95 -5.57
N THR A 43 41.63 7.64 -5.40
CA THR A 43 40.52 6.70 -5.59
C THR A 43 40.21 5.92 -4.33
N GLN A 44 41.15 5.80 -3.40
CA GLN A 44 40.90 5.22 -2.08
C GLN A 44 41.49 6.13 -1.01
N LEU A 45 40.73 6.35 0.05
CA LEU A 45 41.14 7.19 1.16
C LEU A 45 40.94 6.44 2.48
N THR A 46 41.99 6.34 3.28
CA THR A 46 41.93 5.85 4.66
C THR A 46 42.39 6.97 5.60
N VAL A 47 41.54 7.38 6.53
CA VAL A 47 41.86 8.44 7.48
C VAL A 47 41.77 7.93 8.92
N THR A 48 42.67 8.41 9.76
CA THR A 48 42.63 8.24 11.22
C THR A 48 42.79 9.61 11.90
N GLY A 49 42.43 9.71 13.18
CA GLY A 49 42.52 10.97 13.94
C GLY A 49 41.17 11.67 14.08
N THR A 50 41.13 12.99 13.92
CA THR A 50 39.91 13.78 14.13
C THR A 50 39.55 14.55 12.87
N LEU A 51 38.29 14.43 12.44
CA LEU A 51 37.72 15.16 11.30
C LEU A 51 36.69 16.17 11.79
N ASP A 52 36.63 17.33 11.17
CA ASP A 52 35.55 18.29 11.35
C ASP A 52 34.81 18.59 10.02
N ALA A 53 33.86 19.53 10.05
CA ALA A 53 33.06 19.87 8.87
C ALA A 53 33.89 20.37 7.67
N ARG A 54 35.06 20.99 7.89
CA ARG A 54 35.94 21.49 6.83
C ARG A 54 36.60 20.33 6.08
N ASP A 55 36.98 19.27 6.81
CA ASP A 55 37.55 18.07 6.19
C ASP A 55 36.52 17.36 5.31
N PHE A 56 35.28 17.22 5.80
CA PHE A 56 34.19 16.63 5.02
C PHE A 56 33.82 17.45 3.79
N ALA A 57 33.82 18.78 3.90
CA ALA A 57 33.63 19.66 2.75
C ALA A 57 34.74 19.45 1.70
N TYR A 58 36.00 19.37 2.14
CA TYR A 58 37.10 19.06 1.23
C TYR A 58 36.95 17.69 0.56
N MET A 59 36.56 16.64 1.31
CA MET A 59 36.30 15.33 0.74
C MET A 59 35.22 15.40 -0.35
N GLY A 60 34.08 16.05 -0.06
CA GLY A 60 32.95 16.18 -0.96
C GLY A 60 33.27 16.97 -2.23
N ASP A 61 33.93 18.11 -2.07
CA ASP A 61 34.17 19.04 -3.17
C ASP A 61 35.36 18.61 -4.04
N SER A 62 36.38 18.00 -3.44
CA SER A 62 37.67 17.78 -4.11
C SER A 62 37.99 16.32 -4.43
N LEU A 63 37.38 15.34 -3.75
CA LEU A 63 37.73 13.93 -3.88
C LEU A 63 36.65 13.08 -4.58
N THR A 64 35.96 13.66 -5.57
CA THR A 64 34.79 13.05 -6.25
C THR A 64 35.06 11.76 -7.03
N ASN A 65 36.32 11.36 -7.19
CA ASN A 65 36.72 10.12 -7.86
C ASN A 65 36.93 8.93 -6.91
N LEU A 66 36.68 9.10 -5.61
CA LEU A 66 36.79 8.04 -4.61
C LEU A 66 35.86 6.85 -4.94
N ASN A 67 36.42 5.64 -4.84
CA ASN A 67 35.72 4.37 -4.89
C ASN A 67 35.62 3.69 -3.51
N LEU A 68 36.52 4.01 -2.59
CA LEU A 68 36.53 3.50 -1.21
C LEU A 68 36.94 4.60 -0.24
N ILE A 69 36.20 4.72 0.86
CA ILE A 69 36.52 5.63 1.97
C ILE A 69 36.52 4.81 3.26
N ASP A 70 37.63 4.81 3.98
CA ASP A 70 37.78 4.15 5.28
C ASP A 70 38.06 5.21 6.37
N LEU A 71 37.05 5.48 7.21
CA LEU A 71 37.11 6.43 8.31
C LEU A 71 36.94 5.74 9.67
N GLU A 72 37.09 4.41 9.77
CA GLU A 72 36.82 3.69 11.03
C GLU A 72 37.69 4.19 12.19
N GLY A 73 38.91 4.63 11.88
CA GLY A 73 39.89 5.16 12.84
C GLY A 73 39.72 6.65 13.17
N CYS A 74 38.62 7.29 12.74
CA CYS A 74 38.36 8.70 12.99
C CYS A 74 37.39 8.95 14.16
N THR A 75 37.42 10.17 14.68
CA THR A 75 36.33 10.80 15.44
C THR A 75 35.84 12.03 14.70
N ILE A 76 34.52 12.27 14.67
CA ILE A 76 33.95 13.48 14.08
C ILE A 76 33.78 14.53 15.19
N ALA A 77 34.55 15.61 15.13
CA ALA A 77 34.45 16.75 16.04
C ALA A 77 33.34 17.72 15.62
N ALA A 78 32.86 18.51 16.59
CA ALA A 78 31.94 19.61 16.32
C ALA A 78 32.68 20.78 15.68
N TYR A 79 32.00 21.56 14.84
CA TYR A 79 32.56 22.75 14.22
C TYR A 79 31.55 23.90 14.22
N GLU A 80 32.02 25.10 14.54
CA GLU A 80 31.22 26.33 14.49
C GLU A 80 31.88 27.33 13.54
N SER A 81 31.21 27.68 12.43
CA SER A 81 31.71 28.70 11.52
C SER A 81 31.55 30.08 12.13
N ARG A 82 32.64 30.86 12.17
CA ARG A 82 32.57 32.28 12.56
C ARG A 82 32.43 33.15 11.33
N ASP A 83 31.22 33.28 10.78
CA ASP A 83 30.94 34.35 9.82
C ASP A 83 30.48 35.61 10.59
N THR A 84 31.47 36.43 10.94
CA THR A 84 31.26 37.65 11.73
C THR A 84 30.58 38.79 10.96
N TYR A 85 30.38 38.64 9.64
CA TYR A 85 29.84 39.71 8.78
C TYR A 85 28.33 39.62 8.53
N LEU A 86 27.77 38.41 8.49
CA LEU A 86 26.34 38.18 8.23
C LEU A 86 25.55 37.75 9.48
N GLY A 87 26.23 37.49 10.61
CA GLY A 87 25.59 37.02 11.84
C GLY A 87 25.07 35.57 11.77
N ASN A 88 25.31 34.88 10.65
CA ASN A 88 24.95 33.47 10.50
C ASN A 88 26.06 32.58 11.08
N GLN A 89 25.71 31.82 12.11
CA GLN A 89 26.56 30.77 12.66
C GLN A 89 26.05 29.43 12.12
N ALA A 90 26.86 28.73 11.32
CA ALA A 90 26.62 27.33 11.01
C ALA A 90 27.29 26.47 12.08
N ARG A 91 26.51 25.60 12.71
CA ARG A 91 26.98 24.67 13.74
C ARG A 91 26.83 23.25 13.24
N PHE A 92 27.93 22.50 13.32
CA PHE A 92 28.01 21.10 12.96
C PHE A 92 28.26 20.31 14.24
N GLU A 93 27.37 19.36 14.53
CA GLU A 93 27.47 18.54 15.73
C GLU A 93 28.54 17.46 15.58
N ALA A 94 29.22 17.14 16.69
CA ALA A 94 30.12 16.00 16.74
C ALA A 94 29.38 14.69 16.40
N HIS A 95 30.12 13.66 15.98
CA HIS A 95 29.58 12.34 15.62
C HIS A 95 28.53 12.35 14.49
N THR A 96 28.45 13.43 13.72
CA THR A 96 27.48 13.60 12.62
C THR A 96 28.21 13.70 11.30
N LEU A 97 27.89 12.83 10.35
CA LEU A 97 28.33 13.03 8.97
C LEU A 97 27.52 14.20 8.38
N PRO A 98 28.17 15.29 7.91
CA PRO A 98 27.45 16.46 7.41
C PRO A 98 26.55 16.16 6.20
N ALA A 99 25.52 16.98 6.02
CA ALA A 99 24.64 16.91 4.86
C ALA A 99 25.41 17.09 3.55
N HIS A 100 24.95 16.44 2.48
CA HIS A 100 25.50 16.51 1.12
C HIS A 100 26.98 16.11 0.96
N THR A 101 27.63 15.56 1.99
CA THR A 101 29.08 15.30 2.00
C THR A 101 29.57 14.51 0.79
N PHE A 102 28.88 13.43 0.40
CA PHE A 102 29.24 12.56 -0.72
C PHE A 102 28.15 12.52 -1.79
N LEU A 103 27.41 13.62 -1.96
CA LEU A 103 26.33 13.74 -2.94
C LEU A 103 26.85 13.46 -4.37
N GLY A 104 26.23 12.50 -5.06
CA GLY A 104 26.48 12.24 -6.48
C GLY A 104 27.79 11.51 -6.78
N PHE A 105 28.44 10.89 -5.79
CA PHE A 105 29.71 10.18 -6.02
C PHE A 105 29.51 8.94 -6.92
N GLN A 106 29.90 9.08 -8.19
CA GLN A 106 29.59 8.09 -9.24
C GLN A 106 30.37 6.77 -9.11
N LYS A 107 31.51 6.78 -8.44
CA LYS A 107 32.43 5.63 -8.35
C LYS A 107 32.50 5.02 -6.96
N LEU A 108 31.86 5.65 -5.97
CA LEU A 108 31.95 5.26 -4.57
C LEU A 108 31.23 3.94 -4.36
N THR A 109 31.97 2.89 -4.01
CA THR A 109 31.46 1.53 -3.82
C THR A 109 31.33 1.14 -2.36
N MET A 110 32.24 1.64 -1.52
CA MET A 110 32.32 1.29 -0.10
C MET A 110 32.69 2.49 0.76
N VAL A 111 31.98 2.66 1.87
CA VAL A 111 32.33 3.64 2.90
C VAL A 111 32.31 2.95 4.26
N LYS A 112 33.34 3.18 5.05
CA LYS A 112 33.38 2.77 6.45
C LYS A 112 33.33 4.00 7.31
N LEU A 113 32.26 4.14 8.08
CA LEU A 113 32.04 5.30 8.92
C LEU A 113 32.89 5.21 10.20
N PRO A 114 33.22 6.37 10.80
CA PRO A 114 33.76 6.40 12.16
C PRO A 114 32.91 5.58 13.12
N LYS A 115 33.54 4.78 14.01
CA LYS A 115 32.81 3.92 14.95
C LYS A 115 31.84 4.68 15.85
N GLY A 116 32.20 5.91 16.19
CA GLY A 116 31.38 6.80 17.01
C GLY A 116 30.27 7.53 16.25
N THR A 117 30.07 7.33 14.95
CA THR A 117 29.03 8.04 14.18
C THR A 117 27.64 7.75 14.75
N GLN A 118 26.89 8.82 15.03
CA GLN A 118 25.54 8.78 15.59
C GLN A 118 24.48 9.23 14.58
N VAL A 119 24.84 10.12 13.64
CA VAL A 119 23.90 10.70 12.68
C VAL A 119 24.53 10.75 11.29
N ILE A 120 23.74 10.40 10.28
CA ILE A 120 24.03 10.68 8.87
C ILE A 120 23.14 11.82 8.42
N GLY A 121 23.73 12.92 7.95
CA GLY A 121 23.02 14.12 7.53
C GLY A 121 22.21 13.95 6.24
N GLU A 122 21.41 14.96 5.94
CA GLU A 122 20.56 15.02 4.76
C GLU A 122 21.37 14.80 3.46
N ALA A 123 20.88 13.92 2.58
CA ALA A 123 21.44 13.64 1.27
C ALA A 123 22.96 13.34 1.26
N ALA A 124 23.52 12.87 2.38
CA ALA A 124 24.96 12.68 2.53
C ALA A 124 25.57 11.73 1.50
N PHE A 125 24.80 10.77 0.97
CA PHE A 125 25.21 9.85 -0.10
C PHE A 125 24.21 9.81 -1.26
N ALA A 126 23.30 10.79 -1.39
CA ALA A 126 22.27 10.72 -2.43
C ALA A 126 22.89 10.66 -3.83
N GLY A 127 22.32 9.87 -4.73
CA GLY A 127 22.79 9.72 -6.11
C GLY A 127 24.16 9.05 -6.24
N CYS A 128 24.52 8.15 -5.33
CA CYS A 128 25.73 7.31 -5.45
C CYS A 128 25.38 5.94 -6.08
N PRO A 129 25.37 5.81 -7.43
CA PRO A 129 24.84 4.61 -8.09
C PRO A 129 25.68 3.35 -7.88
N ALA A 130 26.96 3.50 -7.57
CA ALA A 130 27.89 2.40 -7.37
C ALA A 130 28.00 1.94 -5.90
N LEU A 131 27.35 2.65 -4.97
CA LEU A 131 27.51 2.40 -3.54
C LEU A 131 26.81 1.11 -3.15
N THR A 132 27.59 0.13 -2.70
CA THR A 132 27.11 -1.21 -2.33
C THR A 132 27.21 -1.45 -0.84
N THR A 133 28.30 -1.00 -0.21
CA THR A 133 28.60 -1.32 1.19
C THR A 133 28.79 -0.08 2.05
N ILE A 134 28.06 -0.01 3.16
CA ILE A 134 28.36 0.87 4.28
C ILE A 134 28.76 0.03 5.49
N VAL A 135 29.93 0.29 6.07
CA VAL A 135 30.22 -0.18 7.43
C VAL A 135 29.75 0.91 8.39
N TRP A 136 28.64 0.63 9.08
CA TRP A 136 27.99 1.58 9.98
C TRP A 136 28.84 1.90 11.21
N GLY A 137 28.65 3.10 11.77
CA GLY A 137 29.11 3.40 13.12
C GLY A 137 28.32 2.58 14.15
N GLU A 138 29.00 2.10 15.20
CA GLU A 138 28.42 1.26 16.26
C GLU A 138 27.35 2.00 17.10
N GLN A 139 27.29 3.33 16.98
CA GLN A 139 26.35 4.18 17.71
C GLN A 139 25.32 4.88 16.81
N LEU A 140 25.15 4.44 15.56
CA LEU A 140 24.26 5.11 14.59
C LEU A 140 22.80 5.09 15.06
N ARG A 141 22.20 6.27 15.22
CA ARG A 141 20.82 6.45 15.71
C ARG A 141 19.90 7.05 14.67
N SER A 142 20.40 7.89 13.77
CA SER A 142 19.56 8.61 12.81
C SER A 142 20.16 8.61 11.41
N ILE A 143 19.30 8.38 10.43
CA ILE A 143 19.59 8.60 9.01
C ILE A 143 18.68 9.73 8.55
N GLY A 144 19.28 10.82 8.08
CA GLY A 144 18.57 12.02 7.62
C GLY A 144 17.84 11.81 6.30
N ASP A 145 17.09 12.84 5.93
CA ASP A 145 16.29 12.84 4.70
C ASP A 145 17.20 12.69 3.48
N LEU A 146 16.72 11.98 2.45
CA LEU A 146 17.43 11.73 1.20
C LEU A 146 18.79 11.02 1.34
N ALA A 147 19.25 10.62 2.53
CA ALA A 147 20.63 10.26 2.81
C ALA A 147 21.25 9.25 1.83
N PHE A 148 20.48 8.26 1.38
CA PHE A 148 20.84 7.25 0.38
C PHE A 148 19.85 7.21 -0.80
N SER A 149 19.11 8.29 -1.05
CA SER A 149 18.18 8.38 -2.19
C SER A 149 18.94 8.18 -3.49
N GLY A 150 18.45 7.31 -4.37
CA GLY A 150 19.10 7.02 -5.65
C GLY A 150 20.43 6.24 -5.52
N CYS A 151 20.56 5.38 -4.51
CA CYS A 151 21.64 4.40 -4.37
C CYS A 151 21.20 2.98 -4.77
N PRO A 152 20.94 2.70 -6.07
CA PRO A 152 20.32 1.46 -6.54
C PRO A 152 21.10 0.18 -6.25
N ALA A 153 22.41 0.28 -5.98
CA ALA A 153 23.29 -0.85 -5.69
C ALA A 153 23.44 -1.16 -4.19
N LEU A 154 22.88 -0.33 -3.30
CA LEU A 154 23.03 -0.48 -1.85
C LEU A 154 22.15 -1.61 -1.31
N ASP A 155 22.77 -2.59 -0.65
CA ASP A 155 22.11 -3.75 -0.03
C ASP A 155 22.56 -4.00 1.42
N THR A 156 23.27 -3.04 2.01
CA THR A 156 23.84 -3.17 3.36
C THR A 156 22.74 -3.29 4.42
N PRO A 157 22.71 -4.35 5.25
CA PRO A 157 21.73 -4.47 6.33
C PRO A 157 21.76 -3.28 7.28
N LEU A 158 20.59 -2.74 7.63
CA LEU A 158 20.47 -1.58 8.51
C LEU A 158 20.79 -1.95 9.98
N PRO A 159 21.46 -1.08 10.75
CA PRO A 159 21.87 -1.43 12.11
C PRO A 159 20.71 -1.35 13.10
N ALA A 160 20.69 -2.29 14.06
CA ALA A 160 19.65 -2.38 15.09
C ALA A 160 19.64 -1.20 16.10
N THR A 161 20.61 -0.29 16.03
CA THR A 161 20.70 0.91 16.87
C THR A 161 19.83 2.07 16.37
N LEU A 162 19.28 1.97 15.15
CA LEU A 162 18.49 3.04 14.53
C LEU A 162 17.24 3.39 15.33
N ARG A 163 17.00 4.70 15.44
CA ARG A 163 15.85 5.32 16.12
C ARG A 163 14.97 6.12 15.16
N SER A 164 15.54 6.60 14.06
CA SER A 164 14.84 7.36 13.02
C SER A 164 15.42 7.10 11.63
N ILE A 165 14.53 7.06 10.65
CA ILE A 165 14.80 6.96 9.22
C ILE A 165 14.05 8.12 8.54
N GLY A 166 14.80 9.02 7.90
CA GLY A 166 14.28 10.23 7.28
C GLY A 166 13.50 10.00 5.98
N GLU A 167 12.88 11.07 5.50
CA GLU A 167 12.09 11.09 4.27
C GLU A 167 12.98 10.79 3.05
N TYR A 168 12.51 9.97 2.10
CA TYR A 168 13.25 9.55 0.91
C TYR A 168 14.62 8.89 1.18
N SER A 169 14.96 8.57 2.43
CA SER A 169 16.32 8.18 2.83
C SER A 169 16.88 6.98 2.07
N PHE A 170 16.05 6.03 1.65
CA PHE A 170 16.41 4.88 0.80
C PHE A 170 15.56 4.80 -0.48
N ALA A 171 14.98 5.91 -0.93
CA ALA A 171 14.19 5.92 -2.15
C ALA A 171 15.04 5.46 -3.35
N GLY A 172 14.53 4.50 -4.13
CA GLY A 172 15.23 3.93 -5.28
C GLY A 172 16.44 3.04 -4.93
N CYS A 173 16.59 2.58 -3.68
CA CYS A 173 17.57 1.57 -3.30
C CYS A 173 17.13 0.17 -3.79
N THR A 174 17.23 -0.06 -5.10
CA THR A 174 16.67 -1.23 -5.78
C THR A 174 17.36 -2.55 -5.47
N ALA A 175 18.52 -2.57 -4.80
CA ALA A 175 19.25 -3.80 -4.50
C ALA A 175 18.74 -4.52 -3.24
N TYR A 176 18.07 -3.82 -2.31
CA TYR A 176 17.47 -4.46 -1.14
C TYR A 176 16.45 -5.51 -1.57
N THR A 177 16.63 -6.74 -1.09
CA THR A 177 15.70 -7.85 -1.26
C THR A 177 14.93 -8.16 0.01
N GLU A 178 15.59 -7.97 1.15
CA GLU A 178 15.01 -8.09 2.48
C GLU A 178 15.54 -7.00 3.40
N LEU A 179 14.71 -6.57 4.36
CA LEU A 179 15.09 -5.66 5.42
C LEU A 179 14.59 -6.18 6.77
N ASN A 180 15.49 -6.36 7.72
CA ASN A 180 15.14 -6.72 9.10
C ASN A 180 15.32 -5.53 10.04
N LEU A 181 14.21 -4.92 10.45
CA LEU A 181 14.17 -3.81 11.40
C LEU A 181 13.56 -4.22 12.75
N GLU A 182 13.29 -5.50 12.98
CA GLU A 182 12.51 -5.99 14.13
C GLU A 182 13.12 -5.59 15.48
N SER A 183 14.46 -5.61 15.56
CA SER A 183 15.21 -5.26 16.77
C SER A 183 15.49 -3.77 16.93
N ALA A 184 15.19 -2.95 15.92
CA ALA A 184 15.48 -1.53 15.97
C ALA A 184 14.42 -0.79 16.80
N PRO A 185 14.80 0.09 17.74
CA PRO A 185 13.86 0.89 18.55
C PRO A 185 13.24 2.05 17.76
N LEU A 186 12.87 1.83 16.50
CA LEU A 186 12.25 2.83 15.63
C LEU A 186 10.86 3.20 16.15
N LYS A 187 10.56 4.50 16.12
CA LYS A 187 9.24 5.07 16.39
C LYS A 187 8.54 5.51 15.13
N SER A 188 9.29 5.99 14.15
CA SER A 188 8.77 6.43 12.87
C SER A 188 9.71 6.04 11.73
N ILE A 189 9.12 5.90 10.54
CA ILE A 189 9.81 5.85 9.25
C ILE A 189 9.22 6.97 8.40
N GLY A 190 10.08 7.82 7.82
CA GLY A 190 9.69 8.99 7.05
C GLY A 190 8.94 8.68 5.74
N ALA A 191 8.31 9.70 5.18
CA ALA A 191 7.64 9.62 3.88
C ALA A 191 8.62 9.18 2.79
N ASN A 192 8.15 8.35 1.85
CA ASN A 192 8.93 7.84 0.72
C ASN A 192 10.24 7.11 1.09
N ALA A 193 10.46 6.76 2.37
CA ALA A 193 11.76 6.27 2.84
C ALA A 193 12.28 5.06 2.04
N PHE A 194 11.41 4.13 1.64
CA PHE A 194 11.74 2.97 0.82
C PHE A 194 10.98 2.95 -0.52
N ALA A 195 10.55 4.12 -1.00
CA ALA A 195 9.81 4.20 -2.26
C ALA A 195 10.68 3.72 -3.43
N GLY A 196 10.14 2.88 -4.30
CA GLY A 196 10.86 2.37 -5.47
C GLY A 196 11.95 1.34 -5.16
N CYS A 197 11.96 0.73 -3.97
CA CYS A 197 12.83 -0.41 -3.67
C CYS A 197 12.32 -1.67 -4.40
N THR A 198 12.56 -1.72 -5.72
CA THR A 198 11.84 -2.63 -6.63
C THR A 198 12.06 -4.13 -6.40
N ARG A 199 13.14 -4.51 -5.72
CA ARG A 199 13.44 -5.92 -5.38
C ARG A 199 13.10 -6.28 -3.93
N LEU A 200 12.62 -5.34 -3.12
CA LEU A 200 12.30 -5.57 -1.71
C LEU A 200 11.09 -6.51 -1.60
N ALA A 201 11.36 -7.77 -1.29
CA ALA A 201 10.36 -8.82 -1.22
C ALA A 201 9.80 -9.05 0.18
N ALA A 202 10.58 -8.70 1.21
CA ALA A 202 10.21 -8.86 2.61
C ALA A 202 10.77 -7.73 3.48
N ILE A 203 9.98 -7.29 4.46
CA ILE A 203 10.44 -6.38 5.52
C ILE A 203 9.84 -6.78 6.87
N ALA A 204 10.69 -6.89 7.88
CA ALA A 204 10.27 -7.11 9.27
C ALA A 204 10.29 -5.77 10.02
N LEU A 205 9.12 -5.27 10.39
CA LEU A 205 8.96 -4.00 11.09
C LEU A 205 9.10 -4.18 12.62
N PRO A 206 9.65 -3.20 13.35
CA PRO A 206 9.77 -3.30 14.81
C PRO A 206 8.42 -3.13 15.51
N ALA A 207 8.24 -3.89 16.58
CA ALA A 207 7.04 -3.82 17.41
C ALA A 207 6.82 -2.44 18.07
N SER A 208 7.86 -1.62 18.18
CA SER A 208 7.81 -0.27 18.76
C SER A 208 7.34 0.82 17.80
N LEU A 209 7.20 0.52 16.51
CA LEU A 209 6.91 1.47 15.45
C LEU A 209 5.48 2.03 15.59
N GLN A 210 5.37 3.35 15.52
CA GLN A 210 4.12 4.09 15.73
C GLN A 210 3.66 4.79 14.44
N THR A 211 4.58 5.19 13.56
CA THR A 211 4.27 5.92 12.34
C THR A 211 5.01 5.35 11.14
N ILE A 212 4.28 5.15 10.04
CA ILE A 212 4.84 4.90 8.71
C ILE A 212 4.37 6.04 7.81
N GLY A 213 5.30 6.81 7.25
CA GLY A 213 4.99 8.00 6.45
C GLY A 213 4.37 7.71 5.08
N ASP A 214 3.92 8.77 4.41
CA ASP A 214 3.29 8.72 3.10
C ASP A 214 4.19 8.02 2.08
N ARG A 215 3.62 7.16 1.24
CA ARG A 215 4.32 6.47 0.14
C ARG A 215 5.59 5.73 0.58
N CYS A 216 5.73 5.37 1.86
CA CYS A 216 6.94 4.79 2.44
C CYS A 216 7.44 3.56 1.67
N PHE A 217 6.53 2.69 1.22
CA PHE A 217 6.82 1.50 0.41
C PHE A 217 6.21 1.56 -0.99
N ALA A 218 5.86 2.76 -1.47
CA ALA A 218 5.25 2.91 -2.78
C ALA A 218 6.20 2.44 -3.89
N GLY A 219 5.69 1.66 -4.84
CA GLY A 219 6.51 1.12 -5.94
C GLY A 219 7.50 0.03 -5.51
N CYS A 220 7.14 -0.77 -4.50
CA CYS A 220 7.84 -2.00 -4.14
C CYS A 220 7.13 -3.25 -4.71
N PRO A 221 7.15 -3.48 -6.05
CA PRO A 221 6.38 -4.53 -6.70
C PRO A 221 6.76 -5.95 -6.27
N ALA A 222 7.94 -6.16 -5.69
CA ALA A 222 8.36 -7.46 -5.17
C ALA A 222 7.79 -7.79 -3.78
N LEU A 223 7.29 -6.81 -3.02
CA LEU A 223 6.82 -6.99 -1.65
C LEU A 223 5.60 -7.91 -1.65
N THR A 224 5.71 -9.07 -1.00
CA THR A 224 4.68 -10.13 -1.06
C THR A 224 3.73 -10.12 0.13
N ALA A 225 4.24 -9.75 1.31
CA ALA A 225 3.51 -9.73 2.56
C ALA A 225 4.03 -8.60 3.47
N ILE A 226 3.14 -8.05 4.28
CA ILE A 226 3.49 -7.10 5.33
C ILE A 226 2.71 -7.38 6.61
N ALA A 227 3.42 -7.40 7.74
CA ALA A 227 2.83 -7.45 9.07
C ALA A 227 2.94 -6.07 9.71
N LEU A 228 1.81 -5.39 9.93
CA LEU A 228 1.81 -4.08 10.57
C LEU A 228 1.93 -4.24 12.10
N PRO A 229 2.80 -3.46 12.76
CA PRO A 229 3.05 -3.61 14.19
C PRO A 229 1.84 -3.16 15.01
N ALA A 230 1.54 -3.86 16.11
CA ALA A 230 0.37 -3.56 16.95
C ALA A 230 0.40 -2.16 17.60
N ALA A 231 1.59 -1.56 17.73
CA ALA A 231 1.77 -0.20 18.25
C ALA A 231 1.55 0.89 17.19
N LEU A 232 1.25 0.53 15.93
CA LEU A 232 1.07 1.48 14.84
C LEU A 232 -0.16 2.36 15.11
N GLN A 233 0.07 3.67 15.06
CA GLN A 233 -0.93 4.72 15.29
C GLN A 233 -1.25 5.49 14.02
N SER A 234 -0.31 5.57 13.09
CA SER A 234 -0.47 6.29 11.82
C SER A 234 0.15 5.52 10.66
N LEU A 235 -0.60 5.45 9.57
CA LEU A 235 -0.18 4.95 8.27
C LEU A 235 -0.37 6.11 7.27
N GLY A 236 0.64 6.35 6.43
CA GLY A 236 0.59 7.45 5.46
C GLY A 236 -0.19 7.15 4.19
N GLU A 237 -0.54 8.21 3.46
CA GLU A 237 -1.19 8.15 2.15
C GLU A 237 -0.32 7.36 1.17
N GLY A 238 -0.91 6.45 0.39
CA GLY A 238 -0.19 5.73 -0.65
C GLY A 238 0.90 4.79 -0.15
N CYS A 239 0.93 4.45 1.15
CA CYS A 239 2.05 3.74 1.78
C CYS A 239 2.49 2.47 1.04
N PHE A 240 1.55 1.69 0.51
CA PHE A 240 1.81 0.47 -0.25
C PHE A 240 1.35 0.58 -1.72
N ALA A 241 1.18 1.79 -2.24
CA ALA A 241 0.78 1.99 -3.64
C ALA A 241 1.75 1.27 -4.60
N TYR A 242 1.24 0.62 -5.64
CA TYR A 242 2.00 -0.14 -6.64
C TYR A 242 2.84 -1.31 -6.08
N CYS A 243 2.50 -1.84 -4.89
CA CYS A 243 3.04 -3.11 -4.40
C CYS A 243 2.32 -4.29 -5.09
N THR A 244 2.57 -4.48 -6.38
CA THR A 244 1.78 -5.38 -7.23
C THR A 244 1.82 -6.87 -6.83
N SER A 245 2.85 -7.33 -6.11
CA SER A 245 2.91 -8.70 -5.54
C SER A 245 2.33 -8.83 -4.13
N LEU A 246 1.87 -7.73 -3.52
CA LEU A 246 1.38 -7.74 -2.14
C LEU A 246 0.06 -8.52 -2.08
N SER A 247 0.09 -9.67 -1.45
CA SER A 247 -1.05 -10.60 -1.36
C SER A 247 -1.54 -10.82 0.07
N GLN A 248 -0.73 -10.45 1.07
CA GLN A 248 -1.00 -10.65 2.49
C GLN A 248 -0.69 -9.37 3.28
N VAL A 249 -1.70 -8.82 3.94
CA VAL A 249 -1.55 -7.66 4.84
C VAL A 249 -2.18 -8.03 6.18
N ASP A 250 -1.37 -8.19 7.23
CA ASP A 250 -1.89 -8.41 8.58
C ASP A 250 -2.16 -7.06 9.27
N MET A 251 -3.45 -6.74 9.39
CA MET A 251 -3.96 -5.54 10.06
C MET A 251 -4.88 -5.88 11.24
N LYS A 252 -4.96 -7.14 11.68
CA LYS A 252 -5.98 -7.56 12.66
C LYS A 252 -5.74 -7.01 14.06
N ARG A 253 -4.51 -6.64 14.39
CA ARG A 253 -4.07 -6.23 15.74
C ARG A 253 -3.75 -4.74 15.86
N ILE A 254 -3.99 -3.96 14.80
CA ILE A 254 -3.75 -2.51 14.81
C ILE A 254 -5.03 -1.77 15.19
N LEU A 255 -4.90 -0.56 15.72
CA LEU A 255 -6.01 0.27 16.21
C LEU A 255 -6.22 1.52 15.33
N LEU A 256 -5.91 1.43 14.03
CA LEU A 256 -6.09 2.54 13.10
C LEU A 256 -7.58 2.88 12.95
N THR A 257 -7.90 4.17 13.05
CA THR A 257 -9.25 4.71 12.84
C THR A 257 -9.54 5.02 11.38
N SER A 258 -8.53 5.05 10.52
CA SER A 258 -8.69 5.32 9.08
C SER A 258 -7.73 4.47 8.26
N ILE A 259 -8.20 3.97 7.12
CA ILE A 259 -7.33 3.50 6.03
C ILE A 259 -7.05 4.71 5.13
N PRO A 260 -5.78 5.16 5.00
CA PRO A 260 -5.45 6.36 4.24
C PRO A 260 -5.80 6.27 2.76
N ALA A 261 -5.92 7.43 2.12
CA ALA A 261 -6.09 7.52 0.68
C ALA A 261 -4.95 6.80 -0.05
N TYR A 262 -5.30 6.09 -1.14
CA TYR A 262 -4.39 5.34 -2.00
C TYR A 262 -3.52 4.28 -1.30
N ALA A 263 -3.79 3.92 -0.03
CA ALA A 263 -2.90 3.10 0.79
C ALA A 263 -2.47 1.78 0.11
N PHE A 264 -3.36 1.15 -0.65
CA PHE A 264 -3.14 -0.08 -1.41
C PHE A 264 -3.46 0.09 -2.90
N ASP A 265 -3.32 1.30 -3.43
CA ASP A 265 -3.48 1.61 -4.85
C ASP A 265 -2.64 0.63 -5.72
N HIS A 266 -3.23 0.01 -6.74
CA HIS A 266 -2.60 -0.96 -7.64
C HIS A 266 -1.92 -2.18 -6.94
N CYS A 267 -2.39 -2.59 -5.76
CA CYS A 267 -2.02 -3.87 -5.15
C CYS A 267 -2.72 -5.06 -5.84
N THR A 268 -2.33 -5.34 -7.09
CA THR A 268 -3.05 -6.26 -8.00
C THR A 268 -3.04 -7.73 -7.58
N SER A 269 -2.20 -8.15 -6.63
CA SER A 269 -2.18 -9.51 -6.06
C SER A 269 -2.97 -9.65 -4.76
N LEU A 270 -3.55 -8.56 -4.23
CA LEU A 270 -4.32 -8.60 -2.99
C LEU A 270 -5.65 -9.31 -3.24
N THR A 271 -5.86 -10.48 -2.62
CA THR A 271 -7.06 -11.30 -2.85
C THR A 271 -8.16 -11.09 -1.81
N SER A 272 -7.77 -10.76 -0.58
CA SER A 272 -8.69 -10.55 0.54
C SER A 272 -8.11 -9.54 1.52
N LEU A 273 -8.98 -8.78 2.18
CA LEU A 273 -8.58 -7.79 3.17
C LEU A 273 -9.47 -7.83 4.40
N HIS A 274 -8.86 -7.68 5.58
CA HIS A 274 -9.59 -7.46 6.83
C HIS A 274 -9.18 -6.10 7.39
N THR A 275 -10.11 -5.14 7.39
CA THR A 275 -9.84 -3.83 8.00
C THR A 275 -9.79 -3.94 9.53
N PRO A 276 -9.03 -3.07 10.21
CA PRO A 276 -9.07 -2.98 11.67
C PRO A 276 -10.47 -2.70 12.22
N ALA A 277 -10.80 -3.27 13.38
CA ALA A 277 -12.14 -3.15 13.97
C ALA A 277 -12.53 -1.72 14.38
N MET A 278 -11.54 -0.87 14.63
CA MET A 278 -11.72 0.52 15.05
C MET A 278 -11.76 1.51 13.87
N THR A 279 -11.64 1.02 12.64
CA THR A 279 -11.66 1.88 11.45
C THR A 279 -13.05 2.50 11.25
N GLU A 280 -13.07 3.81 11.04
CA GLU A 280 -14.26 4.64 10.84
C GLU A 280 -14.28 5.25 9.43
N GLU A 281 -13.12 5.28 8.76
CA GLU A 281 -12.94 5.89 7.44
C GLU A 281 -12.10 5.00 6.51
N ILE A 282 -12.48 4.98 5.23
CA ILE A 282 -11.68 4.42 4.12
C ILE A 282 -11.45 5.57 3.15
N GLY A 283 -10.19 5.97 2.98
CA GLY A 283 -9.80 7.11 2.15
C GLY A 283 -9.99 6.89 0.66
N GLU A 284 -9.92 7.99 -0.08
CA GLU A 284 -10.03 8.02 -1.54
C GLU A 284 -9.06 7.04 -2.19
N GLY A 285 -9.56 6.21 -3.10
CA GLY A 285 -8.73 5.26 -3.86
C GLY A 285 -7.95 4.25 -3.01
N ALA A 286 -8.30 4.03 -1.73
CA ALA A 286 -7.55 3.16 -0.82
C ALA A 286 -7.25 1.76 -1.40
N PHE A 287 -8.15 1.21 -2.21
CA PHE A 287 -8.02 -0.06 -2.92
C PHE A 287 -8.21 0.09 -4.44
N TYR A 288 -7.88 1.26 -4.98
CA TYR A 288 -7.93 1.54 -6.42
C TYR A 288 -7.14 0.48 -7.19
N TYR A 289 -7.74 -0.12 -8.21
CA TYR A 289 -7.14 -1.14 -9.07
C TYR A 289 -6.53 -2.34 -8.32
N CYS A 290 -7.10 -2.73 -7.18
CA CYS A 290 -6.85 -4.04 -6.55
C CYS A 290 -7.54 -5.16 -7.34
N THR A 291 -7.05 -5.45 -8.55
CA THR A 291 -7.75 -6.29 -9.55
C THR A 291 -8.01 -7.73 -9.12
N SER A 292 -7.28 -8.26 -8.12
CA SER A 292 -7.48 -9.62 -7.60
C SER A 292 -8.38 -9.71 -6.37
N LEU A 293 -8.89 -8.60 -5.88
CA LEU A 293 -9.69 -8.55 -4.66
C LEU A 293 -11.02 -9.27 -4.88
N LEU A 294 -11.26 -10.31 -4.09
CA LEU A 294 -12.48 -11.14 -4.14
C LEU A 294 -13.41 -10.84 -2.97
N ASP A 295 -12.84 -10.51 -1.82
CA ASP A 295 -13.57 -10.31 -0.56
C ASP A 295 -12.89 -9.22 0.28
N CYS A 296 -13.71 -8.48 1.03
CA CYS A 296 -13.27 -7.54 2.04
C CYS A 296 -14.15 -7.70 3.28
N THR A 297 -13.55 -7.56 4.46
CA THR A 297 -14.31 -7.29 5.69
C THR A 297 -14.12 -5.84 6.07
N LEU A 298 -15.20 -5.05 6.00
CA LEU A 298 -15.25 -3.64 6.41
C LEU A 298 -15.72 -3.50 7.87
N PRO A 299 -15.38 -2.41 8.56
CA PRO A 299 -15.73 -2.22 9.95
C PRO A 299 -17.17 -1.70 10.09
N THR A 300 -17.90 -2.13 11.12
CA THR A 300 -19.31 -1.74 11.33
C THR A 300 -19.50 -0.26 11.71
N ARG A 301 -18.41 0.47 11.97
CA ARG A 301 -18.44 1.91 12.28
C ARG A 301 -18.33 2.80 11.05
N LEU A 302 -18.03 2.23 9.89
CA LEU A 302 -17.85 2.96 8.64
C LEU A 302 -19.15 3.67 8.25
N ARG A 303 -19.08 4.99 8.05
CA ARG A 303 -20.22 5.82 7.62
C ARG A 303 -20.16 6.19 6.14
N GLU A 304 -18.98 6.16 5.55
CA GLU A 304 -18.77 6.56 4.16
C GLU A 304 -17.77 5.66 3.44
N ILE A 305 -18.08 5.33 2.18
CA ILE A 305 -17.11 4.82 1.21
C ILE A 305 -16.66 6.01 0.37
N ALA A 306 -15.39 6.40 0.47
CA ALA A 306 -14.86 7.55 -0.26
C ALA A 306 -14.77 7.30 -1.78
N ASP A 307 -14.49 8.37 -2.51
CA ASP A 307 -14.31 8.35 -3.96
C ASP A 307 -13.26 7.32 -4.39
N TYR A 308 -13.53 6.60 -5.48
CA TYR A 308 -12.64 5.59 -6.06
C TYR A 308 -12.20 4.44 -5.16
N ALA A 309 -12.72 4.31 -3.92
CA ALA A 309 -12.16 3.44 -2.89
C ALA A 309 -11.92 1.99 -3.33
N PHE A 310 -12.79 1.42 -4.17
CA PHE A 310 -12.67 0.07 -4.73
C PHE A 310 -12.74 0.06 -6.27
N ALA A 311 -12.53 1.20 -6.94
CA ALA A 311 -12.63 1.26 -8.39
C ALA A 311 -11.61 0.32 -9.03
N GLY A 312 -12.01 -0.43 -10.05
CA GLY A 312 -11.15 -1.37 -10.77
C GLY A 312 -10.90 -2.70 -10.04
N CYS A 313 -11.57 -2.98 -8.91
CA CYS A 313 -11.59 -4.29 -8.25
C CYS A 313 -12.36 -5.33 -9.08
N SER A 314 -11.82 -5.62 -10.27
CA SER A 314 -12.54 -6.21 -11.39
C SER A 314 -12.84 -7.70 -11.26
N ARG A 315 -12.33 -8.39 -10.23
CA ARG A 315 -12.64 -9.81 -9.95
C ARG A 315 -13.70 -10.03 -8.89
N MET A 316 -14.19 -8.97 -8.25
CA MET A 316 -15.25 -9.06 -7.26
C MET A 316 -16.57 -9.43 -7.91
N GLU A 317 -17.21 -10.51 -7.46
CA GLU A 317 -18.48 -11.00 -8.01
C GLU A 317 -19.70 -10.54 -7.21
N HIS A 318 -19.53 -10.31 -5.91
CA HIS A 318 -20.61 -9.92 -5.01
C HIS A 318 -20.17 -8.78 -4.10
N LEU A 319 -20.91 -7.66 -4.13
CA LEU A 319 -20.75 -6.56 -3.19
C LEU A 319 -21.65 -6.81 -1.97
N SER A 320 -21.17 -7.63 -1.03
CA SER A 320 -21.93 -8.04 0.18
C SER A 320 -21.29 -7.60 1.49
N PHE A 321 -20.18 -6.88 1.45
CA PHE A 321 -19.41 -6.47 2.64
C PHE A 321 -19.70 -5.06 3.13
N LEU A 322 -20.63 -4.34 2.47
CA LEU A 322 -21.03 -3.02 2.94
C LEU A 322 -21.74 -3.15 4.30
N PRO A 323 -21.25 -2.48 5.35
CA PRO A 323 -21.79 -2.66 6.69
C PRO A 323 -23.12 -1.91 6.88
N GLU A 324 -24.02 -2.45 7.69
CA GLU A 324 -25.13 -1.68 8.24
C GLU A 324 -24.60 -0.50 9.06
N GLY A 325 -25.23 0.66 8.91
CA GLY A 325 -24.71 1.93 9.43
C GLY A 325 -23.96 2.77 8.39
N LEU A 326 -23.65 2.23 7.21
CA LEU A 326 -23.12 3.01 6.09
C LEU A 326 -24.16 4.01 5.59
N GLU A 327 -23.81 5.28 5.49
CA GLU A 327 -24.74 6.37 5.14
C GLU A 327 -24.51 6.90 3.71
N ARG A 328 -23.25 6.94 3.26
CA ARG A 328 -22.84 7.56 1.99
C ARG A 328 -21.88 6.69 1.19
N ILE A 329 -22.06 6.68 -0.12
CA ILE A 329 -21.17 6.07 -1.11
C ILE A 329 -20.71 7.20 -2.05
N GLY A 330 -19.40 7.39 -2.20
CA GLY A 330 -18.78 8.48 -2.98
C GLY A 330 -18.88 8.30 -4.49
N ARG A 331 -18.04 9.03 -5.24
CA ARG A 331 -17.94 9.01 -6.71
C ARG A 331 -17.00 7.91 -7.20
N TRP A 332 -17.43 7.15 -8.20
CA TRP A 332 -16.69 6.01 -8.76
C TRP A 332 -16.21 4.91 -7.78
N PRO A 333 -16.76 4.67 -6.56
CA PRO A 333 -16.16 3.73 -5.62
C PRO A 333 -16.15 2.28 -6.11
N PHE A 334 -17.06 1.88 -7.00
CA PHE A 334 -17.11 0.54 -7.59
C PHE A 334 -16.97 0.57 -9.12
N TYR A 335 -16.46 1.67 -9.68
CA TYR A 335 -16.27 1.82 -11.12
C TYR A 335 -15.47 0.66 -11.71
N GLY A 336 -15.94 0.09 -12.82
CA GLY A 336 -15.20 -0.94 -13.55
C GLY A 336 -15.06 -2.28 -12.84
N MET A 337 -15.91 -2.58 -11.84
CA MET A 337 -16.05 -3.93 -11.29
C MET A 337 -16.74 -4.87 -12.30
N ARG A 338 -16.03 -5.23 -13.37
CA ARG A 338 -16.59 -5.95 -14.53
C ARG A 338 -17.08 -7.38 -14.26
N GLN A 339 -16.74 -7.97 -13.11
CA GLN A 339 -17.26 -9.27 -12.69
C GLN A 339 -18.38 -9.16 -11.65
N LEU A 340 -18.72 -7.95 -11.19
CA LEU A 340 -19.76 -7.74 -10.20
C LEU A 340 -21.10 -8.20 -10.77
N TYR A 341 -21.62 -9.28 -10.19
CA TYR A 341 -22.88 -9.92 -10.56
C TYR A 341 -24.03 -9.45 -9.69
N SER A 342 -23.78 -9.25 -8.38
CA SER A 342 -24.80 -8.73 -7.48
C SER A 342 -24.27 -7.75 -6.44
N ALA A 343 -25.13 -6.82 -6.02
CA ALA A 343 -24.83 -5.82 -5.01
C ALA A 343 -25.91 -5.76 -3.93
N THR A 344 -25.48 -5.60 -2.68
CA THR A 344 -26.35 -5.32 -1.54
C THR A 344 -26.12 -3.91 -1.04
N ILE A 345 -27.19 -3.10 -0.98
CA ILE A 345 -27.17 -1.74 -0.44
C ILE A 345 -27.81 -1.76 0.96
N PRO A 346 -27.04 -1.49 2.04
CA PRO A 346 -27.54 -1.51 3.42
C PRO A 346 -28.69 -0.52 3.66
N SER A 347 -29.49 -0.80 4.69
CA SER A 347 -30.72 -0.04 4.97
C SER A 347 -30.49 1.45 5.30
N THR A 348 -29.30 1.78 5.77
CA THR A 348 -28.91 3.12 6.21
C THR A 348 -28.35 4.01 5.11
N VAL A 349 -28.12 3.49 3.90
CA VAL A 349 -27.55 4.27 2.80
C VAL A 349 -28.57 5.29 2.31
N THR A 350 -28.17 6.56 2.25
CA THR A 350 -29.03 7.67 1.83
C THR A 350 -28.56 8.33 0.52
N TYR A 351 -27.29 8.13 0.14
CA TYR A 351 -26.71 8.74 -1.05
C TYR A 351 -25.66 7.83 -1.72
N ILE A 352 -25.71 7.78 -3.06
CA ILE A 352 -24.74 7.08 -3.90
C ILE A 352 -24.25 8.06 -4.98
N GLY A 353 -22.96 8.36 -4.97
CA GLY A 353 -22.33 9.37 -5.81
C GLY A 353 -22.14 8.98 -7.27
N ASP A 354 -21.67 9.97 -8.05
CA ASP A 354 -21.57 9.89 -9.50
C ASP A 354 -20.80 8.64 -9.96
N HIS A 355 -21.32 7.98 -10.99
CA HIS A 355 -20.70 6.81 -11.62
C HIS A 355 -20.32 5.67 -10.65
N ALA A 356 -20.96 5.55 -9.48
CA ALA A 356 -20.52 4.61 -8.46
C ALA A 356 -20.48 3.14 -8.93
N PHE A 357 -21.39 2.75 -9.82
CA PHE A 357 -21.46 1.42 -10.44
C PHE A 357 -21.22 1.47 -11.96
N ASP A 358 -20.64 2.56 -12.48
CA ASP A 358 -20.36 2.66 -13.91
C ASP A 358 -19.44 1.51 -14.36
N SER A 359 -19.78 0.92 -15.51
CA SER A 359 -19.04 -0.16 -16.13
C SER A 359 -19.04 -1.46 -15.32
N CYS A 360 -19.99 -1.62 -14.39
CA CYS A 360 -20.36 -2.90 -13.78
C CYS A 360 -21.20 -3.73 -14.75
N THR A 361 -20.64 -4.05 -15.91
CA THR A 361 -21.38 -4.60 -17.07
C THR A 361 -22.00 -5.99 -16.87
N ARG A 362 -21.69 -6.67 -15.76
CA ARG A 362 -22.24 -7.98 -15.38
C ARG A 362 -23.28 -7.91 -14.25
N LEU A 363 -23.60 -6.72 -13.76
CA LEU A 363 -24.54 -6.54 -12.65
C LEU A 363 -25.93 -6.99 -13.09
N ALA A 364 -26.44 -8.03 -12.42
CA ALA A 364 -27.71 -8.67 -12.73
C ALA A 364 -28.71 -8.62 -11.57
N ALA A 365 -28.25 -8.33 -10.34
CA ALA A 365 -29.13 -8.20 -9.18
C ALA A 365 -28.65 -7.12 -8.21
N VAL A 366 -29.57 -6.27 -7.76
CA VAL A 366 -29.36 -5.31 -6.67
C VAL A 366 -30.40 -5.54 -5.59
N MET A 367 -29.94 -5.70 -4.35
CA MET A 367 -30.78 -5.79 -3.16
C MET A 367 -30.67 -4.48 -2.39
N ALA A 368 -31.66 -3.60 -2.52
CA ALA A 368 -31.67 -2.29 -1.90
C ALA A 368 -32.57 -2.28 -0.65
N TYR A 369 -31.96 -2.27 0.54
CA TYR A 369 -32.69 -2.26 1.81
C TYR A 369 -33.22 -0.91 2.31
N PRO A 370 -32.79 0.27 1.80
CA PRO A 370 -33.38 1.54 2.21
C PRO A 370 -34.88 1.62 1.89
N THR A 371 -35.68 2.07 2.87
CA THR A 371 -37.13 2.29 2.71
C THR A 371 -37.45 3.51 1.86
N GLU A 372 -36.51 4.45 1.76
CA GLU A 372 -36.52 5.55 0.80
C GLU A 372 -35.39 5.29 -0.21
N PRO A 373 -35.63 5.37 -1.54
CA PRO A 373 -34.58 5.18 -2.52
C PRO A 373 -33.42 6.14 -2.26
N PRO A 374 -32.17 5.65 -2.17
CA PRO A 374 -31.02 6.52 -2.00
C PRO A 374 -30.96 7.57 -3.12
N ALA A 375 -30.62 8.80 -2.76
CA ALA A 375 -30.37 9.83 -3.75
C ALA A 375 -29.15 9.44 -4.60
N LEU A 376 -29.29 9.51 -5.92
CA LEU A 376 -28.26 9.12 -6.87
C LEU A 376 -27.59 10.35 -7.48
N GLY A 377 -26.28 10.30 -7.63
CA GLY A 377 -25.48 11.24 -8.41
C GLY A 377 -25.69 11.08 -9.92
N GLU A 378 -24.81 11.70 -10.71
CA GLU A 378 -24.84 11.58 -12.17
C GLU A 378 -24.38 10.18 -12.61
N GLU A 379 -25.11 9.57 -13.55
CA GLU A 379 -24.64 8.39 -14.29
C GLU A 379 -24.20 7.20 -13.41
N VAL A 380 -24.85 7.01 -12.25
CA VAL A 380 -24.46 6.01 -11.23
C VAL A 380 -24.31 4.61 -11.82
N PHE A 381 -25.21 4.22 -12.72
CA PHE A 381 -25.25 2.91 -13.35
C PHE A 381 -24.91 2.97 -14.85
N LEU A 382 -24.09 3.94 -15.28
CA LEU A 382 -23.66 4.03 -16.68
C LEU A 382 -23.05 2.70 -17.15
N ASN A 383 -23.40 2.28 -18.38
CA ASN A 383 -22.98 1.00 -18.96
C ASN A 383 -23.47 -0.26 -18.20
N VAL A 384 -24.46 -0.14 -17.32
CA VAL A 384 -25.24 -1.27 -16.77
C VAL A 384 -26.53 -1.43 -17.58
N GLN A 385 -26.89 -2.67 -17.95
CA GLN A 385 -28.18 -2.96 -18.56
C GLN A 385 -29.26 -3.05 -17.47
N GLN A 386 -29.68 -1.89 -16.94
CA GLN A 386 -30.56 -1.83 -15.77
C GLN A 386 -31.87 -2.59 -15.98
N ALA A 387 -32.45 -2.55 -17.18
CA ALA A 387 -33.69 -3.24 -17.51
C ALA A 387 -33.61 -4.79 -17.36
N ASP A 388 -32.41 -5.37 -17.45
CA ASP A 388 -32.16 -6.80 -17.25
C ASP A 388 -31.68 -7.11 -15.82
N CYS A 389 -31.47 -6.09 -14.99
CA CYS A 389 -31.02 -6.22 -13.62
C CYS A 389 -32.22 -6.21 -12.66
N ALA A 390 -32.37 -7.29 -11.90
CA ALA A 390 -33.41 -7.38 -10.89
C ALA A 390 -33.10 -6.43 -9.71
N LEU A 391 -34.04 -5.55 -9.36
CA LEU A 391 -33.96 -4.71 -8.17
C LEU A 391 -34.98 -5.19 -7.14
N GLY A 392 -34.50 -5.78 -6.05
CA GLY A 392 -35.31 -6.01 -4.87
C GLY A 392 -35.34 -4.77 -3.98
N ALA A 393 -36.53 -4.32 -3.59
CA ALA A 393 -36.75 -3.21 -2.64
C ALA A 393 -37.90 -3.51 -1.67
N PRO A 394 -38.00 -2.83 -0.50
CA PRO A 394 -39.07 -3.09 0.48
C PRO A 394 -40.44 -2.94 -0.14
N ASP A 395 -41.38 -3.82 0.21
CA ASP A 395 -42.71 -3.87 -0.42
C ASP A 395 -43.42 -2.53 -0.32
N GLU A 396 -43.30 -1.91 0.84
CA GLU A 396 -43.82 -0.57 1.14
C GLU A 396 -43.15 0.55 0.33
N SER A 397 -41.97 0.28 -0.24
CA SER A 397 -41.12 1.26 -0.94
C SER A 397 -41.11 1.06 -2.46
N ILE A 398 -41.72 0.00 -2.99
CA ILE A 398 -41.69 -0.31 -4.43
C ILE A 398 -42.16 0.87 -5.29
N GLU A 399 -43.25 1.53 -4.90
CA GLU A 399 -43.74 2.72 -5.60
C GLU A 399 -42.77 3.91 -5.52
N LEU A 400 -42.00 4.04 -4.43
CA LEU A 400 -40.97 5.07 -4.32
C LEU A 400 -39.82 4.79 -5.30
N TYR A 401 -39.34 3.54 -5.37
CA TYR A 401 -38.29 3.15 -6.32
C TYR A 401 -38.75 3.29 -7.79
N ARG A 402 -40.03 2.97 -8.10
CA ARG A 402 -40.62 3.17 -9.44
C ARG A 402 -40.68 4.63 -9.90
N ASN A 403 -40.66 5.58 -8.96
CA ASN A 403 -40.70 7.01 -9.24
C ASN A 403 -39.34 7.70 -9.05
N ALA A 404 -38.31 6.97 -8.62
CA ALA A 404 -37.00 7.52 -8.35
C ALA A 404 -36.10 7.49 -9.61
N PRO A 405 -35.42 8.59 -9.97
CA PRO A 405 -34.54 8.65 -11.13
C PRO A 405 -33.46 7.57 -11.09
N GLN A 406 -33.13 7.01 -12.26
CA GLN A 406 -32.25 5.84 -12.47
C GLN A 406 -32.76 4.54 -11.82
N TRP A 407 -33.26 4.55 -10.57
CA TRP A 407 -33.85 3.38 -9.92
C TRP A 407 -35.04 2.80 -10.70
N GLN A 408 -35.88 3.67 -11.27
CA GLN A 408 -37.02 3.30 -12.11
C GLN A 408 -36.65 2.52 -13.38
N GLU A 409 -35.37 2.50 -13.78
CA GLU A 409 -34.91 1.83 -15.00
C GLU A 409 -34.58 0.34 -14.77
N PHE A 410 -34.63 -0.13 -13.52
CA PHE A 410 -34.43 -1.54 -13.16
C PHE A 410 -35.70 -2.38 -13.32
N ASP A 411 -35.54 -3.71 -13.38
CA ASP A 411 -36.64 -4.65 -13.17
C ASP A 411 -36.99 -4.73 -11.67
N ILE A 412 -37.88 -3.83 -11.23
CA ILE A 412 -38.26 -3.67 -9.81
C ILE A 412 -39.20 -4.79 -9.37
N ARG A 413 -38.72 -5.60 -8.41
CA ARG A 413 -39.44 -6.74 -7.83
C ARG A 413 -39.70 -6.52 -6.34
N HIS A 414 -40.83 -7.04 -5.86
CA HIS A 414 -41.21 -6.99 -4.46
C HIS A 414 -40.20 -7.75 -3.57
N PHE A 415 -39.89 -7.23 -2.37
CA PHE A 415 -39.15 -7.99 -1.35
C PHE A 415 -39.99 -9.09 -0.69
N SER A 416 -41.31 -9.11 -0.94
CA SER A 416 -42.26 -9.84 -0.13
C SER A 416 -41.90 -11.31 0.09
N ASN A 417 -41.85 -11.66 1.37
CA ASN A 417 -41.97 -13.01 1.94
C ASN A 417 -43.35 -13.66 1.65
N ARG A 418 -44.03 -13.29 0.57
CA ARG A 418 -45.30 -13.89 0.14
C ARG A 418 -45.15 -14.39 -1.28
N GLU A 419 -45.29 -15.71 -1.43
CA GLU A 419 -45.97 -16.34 -2.56
C GLU A 419 -45.92 -15.56 -3.89
N GLU A 420 -44.73 -15.27 -4.41
CA GLU A 420 -44.45 -15.73 -5.75
C GLU A 420 -43.77 -17.11 -5.56
N ILE A 421 -44.51 -18.16 -5.19
CA ILE A 421 -45.12 -19.01 -6.22
C ILE A 421 -45.27 -18.18 -7.48
N ALA A 422 -44.18 -18.08 -8.24
CA ALA A 422 -44.35 -17.89 -9.65
C ALA A 422 -45.45 -18.91 -10.02
N ASP A 423 -46.51 -18.44 -10.66
CA ASP A 423 -47.41 -19.35 -11.37
C ASP A 423 -46.66 -20.06 -12.52
N ASP A 424 -45.33 -19.89 -12.60
CA ASP A 424 -44.41 -20.86 -13.12
C ASP A 424 -44.05 -21.88 -12.01
N HIS A 425 -44.56 -23.11 -12.12
CA HIS A 425 -44.42 -24.22 -11.16
C HIS A 425 -42.95 -24.69 -10.88
N THR A 426 -41.97 -23.79 -10.89
CA THR A 426 -40.55 -24.09 -11.10
C THR A 426 -39.63 -23.83 -9.91
N LEU A 427 -40.03 -23.06 -8.89
CA LEU A 427 -39.27 -22.91 -7.65
C LEU A 427 -40.20 -22.67 -6.44
N GLN A 428 -40.08 -23.50 -5.42
CA GLN A 428 -40.84 -23.44 -4.15
C GLN A 428 -39.87 -23.34 -2.98
N VAL A 429 -40.00 -22.29 -2.17
CA VAL A 429 -39.17 -22.08 -0.98
C VAL A 429 -40.06 -21.89 0.24
N TYR A 430 -39.91 -22.76 1.24
CA TYR A 430 -40.76 -22.76 2.43
C TYR A 430 -40.04 -23.34 3.64
N PHE A 431 -40.55 -23.03 4.83
CA PHE A 431 -40.07 -23.64 6.07
C PHE A 431 -41.00 -24.78 6.51
N GLU A 432 -40.41 -25.91 6.89
CA GLU A 432 -41.10 -27.01 7.54
C GLU A 432 -40.34 -27.38 8.82
N HIS A 433 -40.92 -27.10 10.00
CA HIS A 433 -40.32 -27.41 11.30
C HIS A 433 -38.86 -26.90 11.47
N GLU A 434 -38.59 -25.63 11.12
CA GLU A 434 -37.26 -24.98 11.14
C GLU A 434 -36.26 -25.44 10.06
N ILE A 435 -36.68 -26.34 9.15
CA ILE A 435 -35.91 -26.72 7.97
C ILE A 435 -36.35 -25.83 6.81
N LEU A 436 -35.41 -25.10 6.21
CA LEU A 436 -35.62 -24.36 4.98
C LEU A 436 -35.58 -25.35 3.81
N ARG A 437 -36.71 -25.54 3.14
CA ARG A 437 -36.82 -26.36 1.95
C ARG A 437 -36.85 -25.50 0.70
N VAL A 438 -36.06 -25.89 -0.28
CA VAL A 438 -35.97 -25.25 -1.58
C VAL A 438 -36.16 -26.35 -2.62
N LYS A 439 -37.22 -26.27 -3.41
CA LYS A 439 -37.57 -27.22 -4.46
C LYS A 439 -37.65 -26.51 -5.79
N ALA A 440 -37.12 -27.11 -6.85
CA ALA A 440 -37.21 -26.56 -8.20
C ALA A 440 -37.68 -27.60 -9.21
N SER A 441 -38.26 -27.16 -10.34
CA SER A 441 -38.61 -28.01 -11.49
C SER A 441 -37.38 -28.43 -12.29
N ASP A 442 -36.35 -27.57 -12.30
CA ASP A 442 -35.06 -27.82 -12.93
C ASP A 442 -33.99 -28.05 -11.85
N PRO A 443 -32.93 -28.83 -12.13
CA PRO A 443 -31.90 -29.08 -11.13
C PRO A 443 -31.21 -27.78 -10.69
N MET A 444 -30.94 -27.67 -9.40
CA MET A 444 -30.06 -26.66 -8.82
C MET A 444 -28.66 -27.27 -8.68
N ARG A 445 -27.61 -26.48 -8.82
CA ARG A 445 -26.20 -26.88 -8.69
C ARG A 445 -25.55 -26.41 -7.39
N GLN A 446 -26.03 -25.30 -6.84
CA GLN A 446 -25.46 -24.71 -5.64
C GLN A 446 -26.56 -24.00 -4.85
N ILE A 447 -26.44 -24.03 -3.53
CA ILE A 447 -27.18 -23.16 -2.62
C ILE A 447 -26.20 -22.56 -1.63
N ALA A 448 -26.46 -21.32 -1.27
CA ALA A 448 -25.81 -20.68 -0.15
C ALA A 448 -26.83 -19.89 0.66
N LEU A 449 -26.71 -19.98 1.98
CA LEU A 449 -27.47 -19.22 2.93
C LEU A 449 -26.53 -18.23 3.59
N TYR A 450 -26.91 -16.96 3.56
CA TYR A 450 -26.18 -15.86 4.15
C TYR A 450 -27.02 -15.26 5.27
N THR A 451 -26.40 -14.85 6.36
CA THR A 451 -27.03 -13.95 7.31
C THR A 451 -27.21 -12.56 6.68
N LEU A 452 -28.05 -11.72 7.30
CA LEU A 452 -28.30 -10.34 6.84
C LEU A 452 -27.04 -9.48 6.73
N ASP A 453 -26.04 -9.74 7.58
CA ASP A 453 -24.71 -9.10 7.56
C ASP A 453 -23.76 -9.75 6.52
N GLY A 454 -24.28 -10.54 5.58
CA GLY A 454 -23.52 -11.08 4.44
C GLY A 454 -22.64 -12.30 4.75
N ARG A 455 -22.64 -12.80 5.99
CA ARG A 455 -21.86 -14.00 6.35
C ARG A 455 -22.51 -15.26 5.79
N VAL A 456 -21.77 -16.04 5.02
CA VAL A 456 -22.20 -17.39 4.63
C VAL A 456 -22.35 -18.25 5.89
N VAL A 457 -23.54 -18.77 6.13
CA VAL A 457 -23.81 -19.72 7.23
C VAL A 457 -24.06 -21.13 6.74
N HIS A 458 -24.44 -21.29 5.48
CA HIS A 458 -24.59 -22.59 4.84
C HIS A 458 -24.18 -22.50 3.39
N ARG A 459 -23.48 -23.52 2.89
CA ARG A 459 -23.24 -23.71 1.46
C ARG A 459 -23.10 -25.20 1.21
N GLU A 460 -23.81 -25.67 0.21
CA GLU A 460 -23.66 -27.00 -0.32
C GLU A 460 -23.53 -26.87 -1.86
N GLU A 461 -23.11 -27.94 -2.53
CA GLU A 461 -23.00 -28.04 -4.00
C GLU A 461 -23.43 -29.44 -4.43
N GLY A 462 -24.12 -29.54 -5.56
CA GLY A 462 -24.64 -30.80 -6.09
C GLY A 462 -25.85 -30.58 -6.99
N GLU A 463 -26.01 -31.43 -8.00
CA GLU A 463 -27.13 -31.35 -8.93
C GLU A 463 -28.36 -32.06 -8.34
N THR A 464 -29.34 -31.29 -7.85
CA THR A 464 -30.55 -31.83 -7.22
C THR A 464 -31.74 -30.88 -7.38
N TYR A 465 -32.95 -31.44 -7.30
CA TYR A 465 -34.21 -30.71 -7.39
C TYR A 465 -34.72 -30.21 -6.04
N GLU A 466 -34.14 -30.68 -4.93
CA GLU A 466 -34.55 -30.29 -3.58
C GLU A 466 -33.34 -30.17 -2.64
N TRP A 467 -33.33 -29.11 -1.83
CA TRP A 467 -32.41 -28.90 -0.71
C TRP A 467 -33.23 -28.71 0.55
N ALA A 468 -32.71 -29.26 1.65
CA ALA A 468 -33.31 -29.17 2.96
C ALA A 468 -32.23 -28.73 3.96
N ILE A 469 -32.27 -27.46 4.34
CA ILE A 469 -31.25 -26.84 5.19
C ILE A 469 -31.80 -26.74 6.61
N ASP A 470 -31.19 -27.44 7.56
CA ASP A 470 -31.53 -27.26 8.98
C ASP A 470 -31.01 -25.90 9.44
N THR A 471 -31.94 -24.96 9.65
CA THR A 471 -31.53 -23.60 10.00
C THR A 471 -31.28 -23.42 11.50
N ARG A 472 -31.62 -24.39 12.36
CA ARG A 472 -31.55 -24.24 13.84
C ARG A 472 -30.17 -23.89 14.38
N SER A 473 -29.11 -24.30 13.68
CA SER A 473 -27.72 -24.00 14.00
C SER A 473 -27.28 -22.56 13.66
N TYR A 474 -28.11 -21.81 12.92
CA TYR A 474 -27.78 -20.46 12.46
C TYR A 474 -28.58 -19.41 13.25
N THR A 475 -27.87 -18.37 13.70
CA THR A 475 -28.42 -17.22 14.41
C THR A 475 -28.96 -16.21 13.42
N GLY A 476 -30.22 -15.81 13.59
CA GLY A 476 -30.89 -14.82 12.74
C GLY A 476 -32.29 -15.28 12.32
N PRO A 477 -33.32 -14.42 12.39
CA PRO A 477 -34.68 -14.78 11.95
C PRO A 477 -34.82 -14.74 10.42
N ILE A 478 -33.84 -14.18 9.72
CA ILE A 478 -33.88 -13.85 8.31
C ILE A 478 -32.52 -14.18 7.69
N PHE A 479 -32.56 -14.78 6.51
CA PHE A 479 -31.40 -15.12 5.70
C PHE A 479 -31.58 -14.65 4.27
N VAL A 480 -30.47 -14.47 3.55
CA VAL A 480 -30.44 -14.36 2.09
C VAL A 480 -30.07 -15.74 1.54
N LEU A 481 -30.94 -16.32 0.74
CA LEU A 481 -30.78 -17.57 0.04
C LEU A 481 -30.30 -17.25 -1.39
N SER A 482 -29.19 -17.86 -1.81
CA SER A 482 -28.68 -17.84 -3.17
C SER A 482 -28.79 -19.24 -3.74
N ILE A 483 -29.33 -19.39 -4.94
CA ILE A 483 -29.53 -20.67 -5.62
C ILE A 483 -28.95 -20.55 -7.02
N GLN A 484 -28.01 -21.43 -7.39
CA GLN A 484 -27.57 -21.56 -8.77
C GLN A 484 -28.36 -22.67 -9.45
N MET A 485 -29.06 -22.37 -10.54
CA MET A 485 -29.75 -23.34 -11.38
C MET A 485 -28.76 -24.09 -12.29
N GLN A 486 -29.13 -25.25 -12.84
CA GLN A 486 -28.30 -26.00 -13.78
C GLN A 486 -27.95 -25.18 -15.03
N SER A 487 -28.84 -24.27 -15.43
CA SER A 487 -28.64 -23.28 -16.51
C SER A 487 -27.49 -22.30 -16.22
N GLY A 488 -27.05 -22.18 -14.96
CA GLY A 488 -26.08 -21.20 -14.48
C GLY A 488 -26.71 -19.91 -13.97
N GLU A 489 -28.03 -19.74 -14.09
CA GLU A 489 -28.78 -18.62 -13.51
C GLU A 489 -28.73 -18.65 -11.98
N TYR A 490 -28.53 -17.50 -11.35
CA TYR A 490 -28.66 -17.36 -9.90
C TYR A 490 -30.01 -16.75 -9.52
N ARG A 491 -30.66 -17.33 -8.51
CA ARG A 491 -31.86 -16.80 -7.87
C ARG A 491 -31.56 -16.46 -6.43
N HIS A 492 -31.89 -15.23 -6.04
CA HIS A 492 -31.68 -14.73 -4.68
C HIS A 492 -33.02 -14.45 -4.00
N LEU A 493 -33.20 -14.99 -2.80
CA LEU A 493 -34.45 -14.90 -2.05
C LEU A 493 -34.15 -14.52 -0.61
N LYS A 494 -34.91 -13.60 -0.02
CA LYS A 494 -34.91 -13.43 1.42
C LYS A 494 -35.83 -14.48 2.03
N VAL A 495 -35.32 -15.24 3.00
CA VAL A 495 -36.08 -16.32 3.65
C VAL A 495 -36.09 -16.10 5.14
N GLY A 496 -37.28 -15.96 5.71
CA GLY A 496 -37.48 -15.69 7.13
C GLY A 496 -38.20 -16.82 7.85
N ARG A 497 -37.84 -17.08 9.10
CA ARG A 497 -38.65 -17.92 9.99
C ARG A 497 -39.87 -17.11 10.41
N ASN A 498 -41.08 -17.54 10.02
CA ASN A 498 -42.29 -17.05 10.65
C ASN A 498 -42.27 -17.52 12.11
N ARG A 499 -42.00 -16.61 13.04
CA ARG A 499 -42.26 -16.80 14.47
C ARG A 499 -43.50 -16.04 14.87
#